data_AF-A0A935LJU6-F1
#
_entry.id   AF-A0A935LJU6-F1
#
_cell.length_a   1.000
_cell.length_b   1.000
_cell.length_c   1.000
_cell.angle_alpha   90.00
_cell.angle_beta   90.00
_cell.angle_gamma   90.00
#
_symmetry.space_group_name_H-M   'P 1'
#
loop_
_entity.id
_entity.type
_entity.pdbx_description
1 polymer ?
#
loop_
_entity_poly.entity_id
_entity_poly.type
_entity_poly.pdbx_seq_one_letter_code
_entity_poly.pdbx_strand_id
1 'polypeptide(L)' 'MKKIVQILNVLLGILLLPIASFAHPGHGEGGGFSITHYLNEPEHLALIFLIIVAVVYFSLRRKRKSSGK' A
#
# COMPACT_ATOMS: atom_id res chain seq x y z
N MET A 1 21.53 20.59 -10.92
CA MET A 1 20.54 20.46 -12.03
C MET A 1 20.16 19.00 -12.31
N LYS A 2 21.09 18.10 -12.68
CA LYS A 2 20.77 16.69 -12.99
C LYS A 2 20.00 15.94 -11.89
N LYS A 3 20.38 16.14 -10.61
CA LYS A 3 19.68 15.54 -9.46
C LYS A 3 18.25 16.05 -9.29
N ILE A 4 18.00 17.33 -9.56
CA ILE A 4 16.67 17.93 -9.47
C ILE A 4 15.77 17.35 -10.56
N VAL A 5 16.26 17.26 -11.79
CA VAL A 5 15.54 16.63 -12.91
C VAL A 5 15.22 15.16 -12.61
N GLN A 6 16.17 14.43 -12.04
CA GLN A 6 15.96 13.04 -11.64
C GLN A 6 14.86 12.90 -10.57
N ILE A 7 14.86 13.76 -9.54
CA ILE A 7 13.81 13.77 -8.51
C ILE A 7 12.45 14.08 -9.13
N LEU A 8 12.37 15.07 -10.01
CA LEU A 8 11.12 15.43 -10.69
C LEU A 8 10.58 14.28 -11.56
N ASN A 9 11.45 13.55 -12.26
CA ASN A 9 11.05 12.39 -13.05
C ASN A 9 10.54 11.24 -12.19
N VAL A 10 11.16 10.99 -11.03
CA VAL A 10 10.69 9.98 -10.07
C VAL A 10 9.33 10.36 -9.49
N LEU A 11 9.16 11.62 -9.08
CA LEU A 11 7.88 12.11 -8.56
C LEU A 11 6.78 12.03 -9.62
N LEU A 12 7.07 12.42 -10.85
CA LEU A 12 6.14 12.31 -11.98
C LEU A 12 5.74 10.85 -12.23
N GLY A 13 6.69 9.91 -12.19
CA GLY A 13 6.41 8.48 -12.30
C GLY A 13 5.46 7.99 -11.22
N ILE A 14 5.69 8.38 -9.96
CA ILE A 14 4.82 8.01 -8.82
C ILE A 14 3.41 8.61 -8.98
N LEU A 15 3.30 9.87 -9.45
CA LEU A 15 2.04 10.56 -9.70
C LEU A 15 1.19 9.88 -10.79
N LEU A 16 1.82 9.19 -11.74
CA LEU A 16 1.13 8.51 -12.84
C LEU A 16 0.72 7.07 -12.50
N LEU A 17 1.23 6.49 -11.40
CA LEU A 17 0.88 5.12 -10.97
C LEU A 17 -0.64 4.91 -10.78
N PRO A 18 -1.40 5.81 -10.14
CA PRO A 18 -2.84 5.63 -9.96
C PRO A 18 -3.62 5.56 -11.28
N ILE A 19 -3.14 6.28 -12.31
CA ILE A 19 -3.73 6.27 -13.65
C ILE A 19 -3.45 4.94 -14.34
N ALA A 20 -2.21 4.45 -14.24
CA ALA A 20 -1.82 3.15 -14.80
C ALA A 20 -2.49 1.97 -14.08
N SER A 21 -2.78 2.11 -12.79
CA SER A 21 -3.43 1.08 -11.98
C SER A 21 -4.95 1.20 -11.94
N PHE A 22 -5.56 2.12 -12.69
CA PHE A 22 -7.01 2.38 -12.66
C PHE A 22 -7.58 2.60 -11.25
N ALA A 23 -6.78 3.13 -10.33
CA ALA A 23 -7.15 3.27 -8.91
C ALA A 23 -8.03 4.50 -8.61
N HIS A 24 -8.48 5.25 -9.62
CA HIS A 24 -9.45 6.33 -9.47
C HIS A 24 -10.87 5.83 -9.79
N PRO A 25 -11.89 6.21 -8.99
CA PRO A 25 -13.27 5.92 -9.31
C PRO A 25 -13.65 6.45 -10.69
N GLY A 26 -14.25 5.61 -11.53
CA GLY A 26 -14.68 5.98 -12.88
C GLY A 26 -13.93 5.31 -14.05
N HIS A 27 -12.89 4.51 -13.78
CA HIS A 27 -12.30 3.64 -14.81
C HIS A 27 -12.16 2.19 -14.29
N GLY A 28 -13.10 1.32 -14.68
CA GLY A 28 -13.07 -0.12 -14.35
C GLY A 28 -14.05 -0.59 -13.27
N GLU A 29 -14.83 0.29 -12.64
CA GLU A 29 -15.77 -0.09 -11.57
C GLU A 29 -17.16 -0.51 -12.07
N GLY A 30 -17.62 -1.66 -11.58
CA GLY A 30 -19.00 -2.16 -11.70
C GLY A 30 -19.87 -2.04 -10.44
N GLY A 31 -19.41 -1.43 -9.34
CA GLY A 31 -20.23 -1.27 -8.14
C GLY A 31 -19.52 -0.57 -6.99
N GLY A 32 -20.21 0.35 -6.29
CA GLY A 32 -19.64 1.21 -5.24
C GLY A 32 -19.24 0.51 -3.93
N PHE A 33 -19.11 1.30 -2.85
CA PHE A 33 -18.64 0.86 -1.53
C PHE A 33 -19.45 -0.32 -0.97
N SER A 34 -18.82 -1.48 -0.82
CA SER A 34 -19.38 -2.66 -0.16
C SER A 34 -18.33 -3.42 0.64
N ILE A 35 -18.73 -4.09 1.72
CA ILE A 35 -17.82 -4.92 2.53
C ILE A 35 -17.18 -6.01 1.67
N THR A 36 -17.93 -6.54 0.71
CA THR A 36 -17.45 -7.57 -0.22
C THR A 36 -16.38 -7.05 -1.17
N HIS A 37 -16.43 -5.79 -1.59
CA HIS A 37 -15.35 -5.16 -2.36
C HIS A 37 -14.01 -5.20 -1.61
N TYR A 38 -14.00 -4.83 -0.32
CA TYR A 38 -12.78 -4.90 0.51
C TYR A 38 -12.18 -6.29 0.69
N LEU A 39 -13.00 -7.33 0.56
CA LEU A 39 -12.56 -8.72 0.75
C LEU A 39 -12.25 -9.44 -0.57
N ASN A 40 -12.70 -8.90 -1.70
CA ASN A 40 -12.52 -9.52 -3.01
C ASN A 40 -11.45 -8.80 -3.86
N GLU A 41 -11.20 -7.51 -3.63
CA GLU A 41 -10.17 -6.79 -4.38
C GLU A 41 -8.76 -7.14 -3.89
N PRO A 42 -7.85 -7.51 -4.79
CA PRO A 42 -6.51 -7.98 -4.43
C PRO A 42 -5.66 -6.92 -3.72
N GLU A 43 -5.84 -5.63 -4.03
CA GLU A 43 -5.15 -4.52 -3.40
C GLU A 43 -5.51 -4.36 -1.92
N HIS A 44 -6.77 -4.56 -1.57
CA HIS A 44 -7.25 -4.45 -0.20
C HIS A 44 -6.75 -5.63 0.65
N LEU A 45 -6.78 -6.84 0.08
CA LEU A 45 -6.19 -8.02 0.71
C LEU A 45 -4.69 -7.87 0.94
N ALA A 46 -3.94 -7.34 -0.04
CA ALA A 46 -2.51 -7.09 0.08
C ALA A 46 -2.20 -6.10 1.23
N LEU A 47 -2.99 -5.03 1.35
CA LEU A 47 -2.82 -4.05 2.44
C LEU A 47 -3.13 -4.66 3.81
N ILE A 48 -4.21 -5.43 3.94
CA ILE A 48 -4.56 -6.15 5.18
C ILE A 48 -3.43 -7.09 5.59
N PHE A 49 -2.90 -7.87 4.64
CA PHE A 49 -1.79 -8.78 4.88
C PHE A 49 -0.53 -8.04 5.39
N LEU A 50 -0.18 -6.92 4.75
CA LEU A 50 0.96 -6.10 5.17
C LEU A 50 0.82 -5.59 6.61
N ILE A 51 -0.39 -5.15 7.01
CA ILE A 51 -0.68 -4.70 8.37
C ILE A 51 -0.50 -5.85 9.37
N ILE A 52 -1.02 -7.05 9.05
CA ILE A 52 -0.87 -8.24 9.90
C ILE A 52 0.61 -8.57 10.10
N VAL A 53 1.39 -8.62 9.01
CA VAL A 53 2.83 -8.90 9.07
C VAL A 53 3.56 -7.85 9.93
N ALA A 54 3.24 -6.57 9.76
CA ALA A 54 3.84 -5.50 10.55
C ALA A 54 3.54 -5.68 12.05
N VAL A 55 2.27 -5.91 12.42
CA VAL A 55 1.87 -6.12 13.82
C VAL A 55 2.57 -7.32 14.44
N VAL A 56 2.61 -8.45 13.73
CA VAL A 56 3.31 -9.66 14.19
C VAL A 56 4.80 -9.38 14.38
N TYR A 57 5.45 -8.78 13.39
CA TYR A 57 6.88 -8.43 13.44
C TYR A 57 7.20 -7.52 14.63
N PHE A 58 6.46 -6.43 14.81
CA PHE A 58 6.67 -5.51 15.92
C PHE A 58 6.38 -6.15 17.29
N SER A 59 5.36 -7.01 17.38
CA SER A 59 5.05 -7.74 18.61
C SER A 59 6.15 -8.72 18.99
N LEU A 60 6.68 -9.48 18.03
CA LEU A 60 7.81 -10.38 18.25
C LEU A 60 9.09 -9.61 18.62
N ARG A 61 9.36 -8.50 17.94
CA ARG A 61 10.49 -7.62 18.25
C ARG A 61 10.42 -7.06 19.67
N ARG A 62 9.22 -6.64 20.12
CA ARG A 62 9.00 -6.13 21.48
C ARG A 62 9.25 -7.22 22.53
N LYS A 63 8.76 -8.45 22.31
CA LYS A 63 8.99 -9.59 23.22
C LYS A 63 10.48 -9.91 23.36
N ARG A 64 11.23 -9.95 22.26
CA ARG A 64 12.69 -10.20 22.28
C ARG A 64 13.46 -9.14 23.08
N LYS A 65 13.08 -7.86 22.97
CA LYS A 65 13.71 -6.77 23.73
C LYS A 65 13.40 -6.85 25.23
N SER A 66 12.24 -7.38 25.61
CA SER A 66 11.85 -7.54 27.01
C SER A 66 12.47 -8.75 27.69
N SER A 67 12.83 -9.80 26.94
CA SER A 67 13.39 -11.04 27.49
C SER A 67 14.93 -11.06 27.54
N GLY A 68 15.59 -10.04 26.98
CA GLY A 68 17.05 -9.84 27.05
C GLY A 68 17.48 -8.81 28.09
N LYS A 69 16.60 -8.49 29.05
CA LYS A 69 16.86 -7.72 30.27
C LYS A 69 16.66 -8.65 31.46
#